data_AF-A0A5N9GV49-F1
#
_entry.id   AF-A0A5N9GV49-F1
#
_cell.length_a   1.000
_cell.length_b   1.000
_cell.length_c   1.000
_cell.angle_alpha   90.00
_cell.angle_beta   90.00
_cell.angle_gamma   90.00
#
_symmetry.space_group_name_H-M   'P 1'
#
loop_
_entity.id
_entity.type
_entity.pdbx_description
1 polymer ?
#
loop_
_entity_poly.entity_id
_entity_poly.type
_entity_poly.pdbx_seq_one_letter_code
_entity_poly.pdbx_strand_id
1 'polypeptide(L)'
;MTLRKALRQAGIPGYRLHRKGVPGSPDICFPDIKLATFVYGCFWHRCVVCSLPMPKSNTGFWQTKFQNNQERDQRKTTELLEAGWQVIACWEYEIKADAAACVIRIASARAQLLKS
;
A
#
# COMPACT_ATOMS: atom_id res chain seq x y z
N MET A 1 1.67 -13.52 9.08
CA MET A 1 1.72 -13.83 7.63
C MET A 1 1.95 -12.52 6.88
N THR A 2 2.83 -12.45 5.87
CA THR A 2 3.08 -11.21 5.10
C THR A 2 2.26 -11.21 3.80
N LEU A 3 1.86 -10.03 3.30
CA LEU A 3 1.08 -9.90 2.06
C LEU A 3 1.78 -10.55 0.86
N ARG A 4 3.12 -10.42 0.77
CA ARG A 4 3.94 -11.11 -0.23
C ARG A 4 3.79 -12.64 -0.17
N LYS A 5 3.83 -13.23 1.03
CA LYS A 5 3.66 -14.68 1.21
C LYS A 5 2.27 -15.11 0.76
N ALA A 6 1.24 -14.34 1.12
CA ALA A 6 -0.14 -14.61 0.74
C ALA A 6 -0.34 -14.57 -0.79
N LEU A 7 0.21 -13.54 -1.47
CA LEU A 7 0.19 -13.46 -2.95
C LEU A 7 0.86 -14.66 -3.62
N ARG A 8 2.00 -15.11 -3.08
CA ARG A 8 2.71 -16.28 -3.60
C ARG A 8 1.91 -17.57 -3.40
N GLN A 9 1.30 -17.75 -2.23
CA GLN A 9 0.47 -18.92 -1.92
C GLN A 9 -0.80 -18.96 -2.79
N ALA A 10 -1.36 -17.80 -3.12
CA ALA A 10 -2.49 -17.68 -4.03
C ALA A 10 -2.11 -17.80 -5.52
N GLY A 11 -0.84 -18.06 -5.84
CA GLY A 11 -0.38 -18.26 -7.21
C GLY A 11 -0.43 -17.02 -8.10
N ILE A 12 -0.45 -15.80 -7.53
CA ILE A 12 -0.49 -14.55 -8.31
C ILE A 12 0.91 -14.25 -8.88
N PRO A 13 1.13 -14.31 -10.21
CA PRO A 13 2.45 -14.14 -10.80
C PRO A 13 2.67 -12.69 -11.26
N GLY A 14 3.91 -12.38 -11.66
CA GLY A 14 4.22 -11.17 -12.41
C GLY A 14 4.40 -9.88 -11.61
N TYR A 15 4.18 -9.90 -10.28
CA TYR A 15 4.45 -8.73 -9.45
C TYR A 15 5.96 -8.45 -9.31
N ARG A 16 6.29 -7.20 -9.01
CA ARG A 16 7.63 -6.72 -8.61
C ARG A 16 7.54 -6.09 -7.23
N LEU A 17 8.64 -6.11 -6.50
CA LEU A 17 8.73 -5.54 -5.16
C LEU A 17 9.61 -4.30 -5.19
N HIS A 18 9.19 -3.25 -4.48
CA HIS A 18 9.97 -2.02 -4.28
C HIS A 18 10.62 -1.49 -5.57
N ARG A 19 9.87 -1.50 -6.68
CA ARG A 19 10.43 -1.19 -8.01
C ARG A 19 10.87 0.27 -8.07
N LYS A 20 12.17 0.48 -8.25
CA LYS A 20 12.74 1.81 -8.53
C LYS A 20 12.22 2.33 -9.88
N GLY A 21 12.00 3.64 -9.97
CA GLY A 21 11.47 4.28 -11.17
C GLY A 21 9.95 4.27 -11.32
N VAL A 22 9.22 3.69 -10.35
CA VAL A 22 7.77 3.87 -10.21
C VAL A 22 7.53 4.96 -9.15
N PRO A 23 6.70 5.99 -9.42
CA PRO A 23 6.41 7.04 -8.45
C PRO A 23 6.03 6.44 -7.09
N GLY A 24 6.64 6.95 -6.03
CA GLY A 24 6.42 6.48 -4.68
C GLY A 24 6.97 5.11 -4.27
N SER A 25 7.61 4.36 -5.18
CA SER A 25 8.22 3.04 -4.91
C SER A 25 7.27 2.09 -4.16
N PRO A 26 6.16 1.66 -4.79
CA PRO A 26 5.18 0.79 -4.16
C PRO A 26 5.80 -0.51 -3.67
N ASP A 27 5.24 -1.05 -2.58
CA ASP A 27 5.71 -2.30 -1.98
C ASP A 27 5.57 -3.46 -2.94
N ILE A 28 4.44 -3.51 -3.65
CA ILE A 28 4.13 -4.49 -4.68
C ILE A 28 3.58 -3.72 -5.90
N CYS A 29 4.02 -4.09 -7.11
CA CYS A 29 3.42 -3.54 -8.33
C CYS A 29 3.40 -4.54 -9.48
N PHE A 30 2.52 -4.30 -10.44
CA PHE A 30 2.44 -5.01 -11.72
C PHE A 30 2.64 -3.97 -12.83
N PRO A 31 3.89 -3.76 -13.28
CA PRO A 31 4.22 -2.67 -14.19
C PRO A 31 3.48 -2.73 -15.53
N ASP A 32 3.30 -3.94 -16.07
CA ASP A 32 2.73 -4.16 -17.40
C ASP A 32 1.27 -3.69 -17.50
N ILE A 33 0.55 -3.69 -16.36
CA ILE A 33 -0.85 -3.24 -16.25
C ILE A 33 -1.00 -2.00 -15.37
N LYS A 34 0.11 -1.34 -15.02
CA LYS A 34 0.14 -0.16 -14.15
C LYS A 34 -0.68 -0.30 -12.86
N LEU A 35 -0.54 -1.41 -12.14
CA LEU A 35 -1.15 -1.59 -10.82
C LEU A 35 -0.11 -1.43 -9.71
N ALA A 36 -0.33 -0.52 -8.78
CA ALA A 36 0.52 -0.28 -7.61
C ALA A 36 -0.21 -0.67 -6.31
N THR A 37 0.50 -1.30 -5.38
CA THR A 37 -0.03 -1.67 -4.08
C THR A 37 0.92 -1.22 -2.96
N PHE A 38 0.40 -0.46 -2.02
CA PHE A 38 1.10 0.00 -0.82
C PHE A 38 0.65 -0.77 0.42
N VAL A 39 1.60 -1.05 1.31
CA VAL A 39 1.33 -1.63 2.63
C VAL A 39 1.51 -0.56 3.69
N TYR A 40 0.40 -0.04 4.20
CA TYR A 40 0.44 1.03 5.21
C TYR A 40 0.46 0.44 6.63
N GLY A 41 1.59 0.64 7.32
CA GLY A 41 1.69 0.42 8.77
C GLY A 41 0.75 1.36 9.52
N CYS A 42 -0.09 0.81 10.39
CA CYS A 42 -1.16 1.59 11.04
C CYS A 42 -0.60 2.75 11.88
N PHE A 43 0.54 2.53 12.55
CA PHE A 43 1.21 3.53 13.36
C PHE A 43 1.82 4.66 12.52
N TRP A 44 2.59 4.30 11.48
CA TRP A 44 3.35 5.25 10.68
C TRP A 44 2.49 6.15 9.81
N HIS A 45 1.34 5.62 9.35
CA HIS A 45 0.41 6.30 8.45
C HIS A 45 -0.87 6.74 9.16
N ARG A 46 -0.90 6.69 10.50
CA ARG A 46 -2.01 7.17 11.34
C ARG A 46 -3.38 6.62 10.92
N CYS A 47 -3.49 5.29 10.91
CA CYS A 47 -4.74 4.60 10.61
C CYS A 47 -5.88 5.07 11.52
N VAL A 48 -6.94 5.60 10.90
CA VAL A 48 -8.12 6.12 11.61
C VAL A 48 -8.91 5.00 12.31
N VAL A 49 -8.90 3.79 11.75
CA VAL A 49 -9.61 2.61 12.30
C VAL A 49 -8.98 2.12 13.59
N CYS A 50 -7.64 2.08 13.64
CA CYS A 50 -6.92 1.58 14.81
C CYS A 50 -6.81 2.63 15.94
N SER A 51 -7.14 3.90 15.67
CA SER A 51 -7.10 5.02 16.62
C SER A 51 -5.89 4.99 17.57
N LEU A 52 -4.69 4.88 17.00
CA LEU A 52 -3.48 4.64 17.78
C LEU A 52 -3.07 5.88 18.59
N PRO A 53 -2.65 5.73 19.86
CA PRO A 53 -2.27 6.86 20.69
C PRO A 53 -1.06 7.61 20.12
N MET A 54 -0.96 8.90 20.42
CA MET A 54 0.24 9.69 20.16
C MET A 54 1.35 9.28 21.14
N PRO A 55 2.61 9.09 20.68
CA PRO A 55 3.72 8.90 21.60
C PRO A 55 3.84 10.08 22.58
N LYS A 56 4.03 9.78 23.87
CA LYS A 56 4.05 10.79 24.95
C LYS A 56 5.35 11.61 24.99
N SER A 57 6.44 11.08 24.45
CA SER A 57 7.73 11.76 24.35
C SER A 57 7.96 12.29 22.92
N ASN A 58 8.65 13.42 22.79
CA ASN A 58 8.98 14.06 21.51
C ASN A 58 7.75 14.30 20.61
N THR A 59 6.64 14.74 21.20
CA THR A 59 5.35 14.94 20.52
C THR A 59 5.47 15.79 19.26
N GLY A 60 6.21 16.91 19.32
CA GLY A 60 6.44 17.78 18.16
C GLY A 60 7.12 17.05 16.99
N PHE A 61 8.17 16.27 17.27
CA PHE A 61 8.82 15.43 16.26
C PHE A 61 7.83 14.43 15.65
N TRP A 62 7.03 13.75 16.48
CA TRP A 62 6.07 12.76 16.00
C TRP A 62 4.96 13.39 15.16
N GLN A 63 4.42 14.54 15.56
CA GLN A 63 3.39 15.25 14.81
C GLN A 63 3.89 15.63 13.42
N THR A 64 5.05 16.30 13.33
CA THR A 64 5.68 16.64 12.05
C THR A 64 5.98 15.39 11.23
N LYS A 65 6.49 14.33 11.84
CA LYS A 65 6.79 13.06 11.15
C LYS A 65 5.54 12.43 10.54
N PHE A 66 4.44 12.38 11.29
CA PHE A 66 3.19 11.81 10.83
C PHE A 66 2.52 12.66 9.74
N GLN A 67 2.60 13.98 9.84
CA GLN A 67 2.14 14.88 8.80
C GLN A 67 2.93 14.67 7.50
N ASN A 68 4.27 14.69 7.59
CA ASN A 68 5.14 14.47 6.43
C ASN A 68 4.92 13.11 5.76
N ASN A 69 4.60 12.07 6.54
CA ASN A 69 4.24 10.76 6.00
C ASN A 69 2.94 10.83 5.21
N GLN A 70 1.87 11.41 5.77
CA GLN A 70 0.59 11.55 5.08
C GLN A 70 0.70 12.39 3.80
N GLU A 71 1.41 13.52 3.86
CA GLU A 71 1.66 14.37 2.68
C GLU A 71 2.43 13.61 1.60
N ARG A 72 3.41 12.78 2.02
CA ARG A 72 4.15 11.92 1.10
C ARG A 72 3.25 10.86 0.49
N ASP A 73 2.40 10.19 1.26
CA ASP A 73 1.50 9.15 0.75
C ASP A 73 0.50 9.73 -0.25
N GLN A 74 -0.05 10.90 0.06
CA GLN A 74 -0.94 11.63 -0.84
C GLN A 74 -0.23 11.97 -2.15
N ARG A 75 0.97 12.56 -2.07
CA ARG A 75 1.76 12.90 -3.25
C ARG A 75 2.06 11.68 -4.13
N LYS A 76 2.51 10.57 -3.52
CA LYS A 76 2.79 9.32 -4.23
C LYS A 76 1.56 8.78 -4.95
N THR A 77 0.41 8.84 -4.28
CA THR A 77 -0.87 8.38 -4.84
C THR A 77 -1.26 9.25 -6.03
N THR A 78 -1.18 10.57 -5.89
CA THR A 78 -1.45 11.52 -6.98
C THR A 78 -0.54 11.28 -8.18
N GLU A 79 0.79 11.21 -7.99
CA GLU A 79 1.75 10.98 -9.08
C GLU A 79 1.47 9.66 -9.83
N LEU A 80 1.09 8.60 -9.10
CA LEU A 80 0.72 7.32 -9.71
C LEU A 80 -0.55 7.42 -10.52
N LEU A 81 -1.61 8.02 -9.97
CA LEU A 81 -2.89 8.21 -10.65
C LEU A 81 -2.71 9.05 -11.92
N GLU A 82 -1.94 10.13 -11.86
CA GLU A 82 -1.61 10.98 -13.01
C GLU A 82 -0.81 10.23 -14.09
N ALA A 83 0.07 9.31 -13.69
CA ALA A 83 0.80 8.42 -14.61
C ALA A 83 -0.07 7.26 -15.16
N GLY A 84 -1.37 7.24 -14.83
CA GLY A 84 -2.35 6.24 -15.27
C GLY A 84 -2.26 4.91 -14.53
N TRP A 85 -1.73 4.91 -13.31
CA TRP A 85 -1.71 3.73 -12.46
C TRP A 85 -2.98 3.62 -11.63
N GLN A 86 -3.44 2.39 -11.42
CA GLN A 86 -4.36 2.10 -10.32
C GLN A 86 -3.58 1.87 -9.03
N VAL A 87 -4.08 2.38 -7.91
CA VAL A 87 -3.43 2.31 -6.60
C VAL A 87 -4.33 1.59 -5.60
N ILE A 88 -3.79 0.57 -4.93
CA ILE A 88 -4.44 -0.15 -3.84
C ILE A 88 -3.63 0.05 -2.56
N ALA A 89 -4.26 0.49 -1.49
CA ALA A 89 -3.68 0.47 -0.16
C ALA A 89 -4.16 -0.77 0.59
N CYS A 90 -3.23 -1.52 1.19
CA CYS A 90 -3.53 -2.57 2.15
C CYS A 90 -2.96 -2.16 3.51
N TRP A 91 -3.84 -1.95 4.48
CA TRP A 91 -3.41 -1.57 5.82
C TRP A 91 -2.91 -2.79 6.60
N GLU A 92 -1.99 -2.54 7.54
CA GLU A 92 -1.46 -3.56 8.43
C GLU A 92 -2.57 -4.29 9.20
N TYR A 93 -3.60 -3.60 9.68
CA TYR A 93 -4.72 -4.23 10.38
C TYR A 93 -5.54 -5.14 9.46
N GLU A 94 -5.75 -4.75 8.20
CA GLU A 94 -6.45 -5.58 7.20
C GLU A 94 -5.65 -6.87 6.95
N ILE A 95 -4.33 -6.75 6.77
CA ILE A 95 -3.46 -7.91 6.50
C ILE A 95 -3.38 -8.85 7.71
N LYS A 96 -3.38 -8.29 8.93
CA LYS A 96 -3.38 -9.10 10.17
C LYS A 96 -4.70 -9.81 10.39
N ALA A 97 -5.82 -9.16 10.08
CA ALA A 97 -7.16 -9.74 10.22
C ALA A 97 -7.43 -10.79 9.14
N ASP A 98 -7.22 -10.44 7.87
CA ASP A 98 -7.44 -11.30 6.72
C ASP A 98 -6.56 -10.90 5.52
N ALA A 99 -5.39 -11.53 5.43
CA ALA A 99 -4.52 -11.32 4.27
C ALA A 99 -5.12 -11.89 2.97
N ALA A 100 -6.01 -12.88 3.04
CA ALA A 100 -6.64 -13.44 1.84
C ALA A 100 -7.59 -12.42 1.23
N ALA A 101 -8.37 -11.68 2.03
CA ALA A 101 -9.19 -10.57 1.54
C ALA A 101 -8.34 -9.51 0.81
N CYS A 102 -7.17 -9.16 1.35
CA CYS A 102 -6.23 -8.25 0.68
C CYS A 102 -5.76 -8.80 -0.68
N VAL A 103 -5.44 -10.10 -0.74
CA VAL A 103 -5.05 -10.78 -1.99
C VAL A 103 -6.18 -10.78 -3.00
N ILE A 104 -7.42 -11.07 -2.58
CA ILE A 104 -8.60 -11.06 -3.46
C ILE A 104 -8.79 -9.67 -4.05
N ARG A 105 -8.67 -8.60 -3.25
CA ARG A 105 -8.77 -7.21 -3.74
C ARG A 105 -7.73 -6.91 -4.82
N ILE A 106 -6.47 -7.31 -4.60
CA ILE A 106 -5.38 -7.14 -5.58
C ILE A 106 -5.64 -7.97 -6.84
N ALA A 107 -6.07 -9.23 -6.69
CA ALA A 107 -6.32 -10.14 -7.80
C ALA A 107 -7.48 -9.68 -8.68
N SER A 108 -8.56 -9.18 -8.07
CA SER A 108 -9.72 -8.63 -8.77
C SER A 108 -9.36 -7.39 -9.58
N ALA A 109 -8.61 -6.45 -9.01
CA ALA A 109 -8.15 -5.26 -9.74
C ALA A 109 -7.22 -5.65 -10.90
N ARG A 110 -6.28 -6.58 -10.65
CA ARG A 110 -5.42 -7.14 -11.72
C ARG A 110 -6.25 -7.76 -12.85
N ALA A 111 -7.28 -8.53 -12.52
CA ALA A 111 -8.13 -9.18 -13.51
C ALA A 111 -8.98 -8.19 -14.32
N GLN A 112 -9.40 -7.08 -13.72
CA GLN A 112 -10.10 -6.00 -14.41
C GLN A 112 -9.17 -5.28 -15.41
N LEU A 113 -7.96 -4.95 -14.99
CA LEU A 113 -6.95 -4.27 -15.82
C LEU A 113 -6.39 -5.12 -16.97
N LEU A 114 -6.43 -6.46 -16.85
CA LEU A 114 -6.04 -7.35 -17.95
C LEU A 114 -7.11 -7.46 -19.04
N LYS A 115 -8.34 -7.00 -18.79
CA LYS A 115 -9.47 -7.05 -19.73
C LYS A 115 -9.70 -5.73 -20.45
N SER A 116 -9.11 -4.64 -19.97
CA SER A 116 -9.14 -3.30 -20.57
C SER A 116 -8.03 -3.13 -21.58
#